data_AF-A0A8S9Y8Q0-F1
#
_entry.id   AF-A0A8S9Y8Q0-F1
#
_cell.length_a   1.000
_cell.length_b   1.000
_cell.length_c   1.000
_cell.angle_alpha   90.00
_cell.angle_beta   90.00
_cell.angle_gamma   90.00
#
_symmetry.space_group_name_H-M   'P 1'
#
loop_
_entity.id
_entity.type
_entity.pdbx_description
1 polymer ?
#
loop_
_entity_poly.entity_id
_entity_poly.type
_entity_poly.pdbx_seq_one_letter_code
_entity_poly.pdbx_strand_id
1 'polypeptide(L)'
;MEHIKKKMLAMKLDKENAIDEADQQEAKVREKELEMQTKDEEMAEISKRIQQLETDKDTAQTQFEETNQKLDETEKRATEAEAEVASLQKRIRQLEDELESTETRLQEATAKLEEASKAADESDRGRKVLENRTIADEERINQLEEQLKESTFMAEDADRKYDEAARKLTITEVELERAESRLEAAESRDGLAPSLVSLHFTYVLSVNLVLPESKITELEEELRIVGNNVKSLEISEQEAAQREEAYEENIRDLTERLKAAEDRAQESERLVNTLQADADRLEDELVAEKEKYKALSEELDSTYAELTGN
;
A
#
# COMPACT_ATOMS: atom_id res chain seq x y z
N MET A 1 87.69 -75.56 108.68
CA MET A 1 86.37 -76.08 108.22
C MET A 1 85.29 -74.99 108.18
N GLU A 2 85.18 -74.17 109.21
CA GLU A 2 84.13 -73.14 109.34
C GLU A 2 84.19 -72.01 108.28
N HIS A 3 85.40 -71.58 107.93
CA HIS A 3 85.64 -70.57 106.88
C HIS A 3 85.18 -71.01 105.49
N ILE A 4 85.28 -72.32 105.19
CA ILE A 4 84.84 -72.89 103.90
C ILE A 4 83.32 -72.93 103.84
N LYS A 5 82.65 -73.30 104.96
CA LYS A 5 81.19 -73.25 105.05
C LYS A 5 80.62 -71.84 104.87
N LYS A 6 81.22 -70.82 105.51
CA LYS A 6 80.82 -69.41 105.33
C LYS A 6 80.96 -68.94 103.88
N LYS A 7 82.08 -69.30 103.23
CA LYS A 7 82.32 -68.96 101.82
C LYS A 7 81.37 -69.71 100.87
N MET A 8 81.05 -70.96 101.17
CA MET A 8 80.02 -71.73 100.46
C MET A 8 78.62 -71.11 100.62
N LEU A 9 78.28 -70.65 101.83
CA LEU A 9 76.99 -70.03 102.10
C LEU A 9 76.86 -68.68 101.38
N ALA A 10 77.93 -67.87 101.40
CA ALA A 10 78.02 -66.62 100.64
C ALA A 10 77.89 -66.87 99.14
N MET A 11 78.65 -67.83 98.58
CA MET A 11 78.52 -68.20 97.17
C MET A 11 77.13 -68.73 96.80
N LYS A 12 76.45 -69.41 97.73
CA LYS A 12 75.09 -69.89 97.49
C LYS A 12 74.08 -68.73 97.46
N LEU A 13 74.23 -67.77 98.37
CA LEU A 13 73.43 -66.55 98.40
C LEU A 13 73.69 -65.65 97.19
N ASP A 14 74.95 -65.46 96.80
CA ASP A 14 75.33 -64.70 95.61
C ASP A 14 74.78 -65.37 94.33
N LYS A 15 74.75 -66.72 94.29
CA LYS A 15 74.12 -67.48 93.21
C LYS A 15 72.61 -67.30 93.19
N GLU A 16 71.93 -67.37 94.33
CA GLU A 16 70.48 -67.15 94.44
C GLU A 16 70.11 -65.72 94.01
N ASN A 17 70.83 -64.70 94.50
CA ASN A 17 70.63 -63.31 94.09
C ASN A 17 70.87 -63.11 92.58
N ALA A 18 71.91 -63.74 92.02
CA ALA A 18 72.19 -63.65 90.58
C ALA A 18 71.13 -64.35 89.73
N ILE A 19 70.50 -65.41 90.24
CA ILE A 19 69.36 -66.08 89.58
C ILE A 19 68.13 -65.18 89.63
N ASP A 20 67.79 -64.62 90.80
CA ASP A 20 66.65 -63.70 90.93
C ASP A 20 66.81 -62.44 90.07
N GLU A 21 68.03 -61.89 89.99
CA GLU A 21 68.35 -60.79 89.07
C GLU A 21 68.21 -61.22 87.60
N ALA A 22 68.69 -62.41 87.23
CA ALA A 22 68.54 -62.94 85.87
C ALA A 22 67.07 -63.14 85.49
N ASP A 23 66.26 -63.70 86.40
CA ASP A 23 64.82 -63.90 86.20
C ASP A 23 64.07 -62.56 86.08
N GLN A 24 64.44 -61.55 86.87
CA GLN A 24 63.91 -60.19 86.73
C GLN A 24 64.30 -59.54 85.40
N GLN A 25 65.54 -59.73 84.94
CA GLN A 25 65.96 -59.21 83.64
C GLN A 25 65.25 -59.93 82.49
N GLU A 26 65.06 -61.25 82.59
CA GLU A 26 64.31 -62.02 81.58
C GLU A 26 62.84 -61.59 81.51
N ALA A 27 62.20 -61.33 82.66
CA ALA A 27 60.85 -60.79 82.71
C ALA A 27 60.75 -59.40 82.06
N LYS A 28 61.71 -58.50 82.32
CA LYS A 28 61.77 -57.18 81.69
C LYS A 28 62.02 -57.24 80.19
N VAL A 29 62.85 -58.17 79.74
CA VAL A 29 63.08 -58.40 78.30
C VAL A 29 61.79 -58.85 77.62
N ARG A 30 61.07 -59.83 78.19
CA ARG A 30 59.77 -60.25 77.65
C ARG A 30 58.73 -59.14 77.62
N GLU A 31 58.64 -58.33 78.67
CA GLU A 31 57.73 -57.17 78.71
C GLU A 31 58.08 -56.17 77.59
N LYS A 32 59.36 -55.88 77.39
CA LYS A 32 59.83 -54.98 76.34
C LYS A 32 59.65 -55.55 74.94
N GLU A 33 59.82 -56.87 74.75
CA GLU A 33 59.54 -57.54 73.48
C GLU A 33 58.05 -57.46 73.13
N LEU A 34 57.16 -57.61 74.11
CA LEU A 34 55.72 -57.50 73.89
C LEU A 34 55.31 -56.05 73.59
N GLU A 35 55.88 -55.07 74.31
CA GLU A 35 55.67 -53.64 74.02
C GLU A 35 56.18 -53.28 72.61
N MET A 36 57.34 -53.83 72.21
CA MET A 36 57.91 -53.63 70.89
C MET A 36 57.00 -54.22 69.80
N GLN A 37 56.48 -55.44 69.99
CA GLN A 37 55.50 -56.03 69.07
C GLN A 37 54.26 -55.16 68.90
N THR A 38 53.67 -54.68 70.00
CA THR A 38 52.48 -53.81 69.92
C THR A 38 52.77 -52.51 69.17
N LYS A 39 53.95 -51.90 69.36
CA LYS A 39 54.33 -50.69 68.63
C LYS A 39 54.62 -50.96 67.17
N ASP A 40 55.21 -52.10 66.82
CA ASP A 40 55.44 -52.49 65.44
C ASP A 40 54.11 -52.69 64.68
N GLU A 41 53.10 -53.27 65.34
CA GLU A 41 51.73 -53.39 64.79
C GLU A 41 51.05 -52.02 64.61
N GLU A 42 51.09 -51.15 65.61
CA GLU A 42 50.57 -49.78 65.52
C GLU A 42 51.26 -48.97 64.41
N MET A 43 52.59 -49.09 64.30
CA MET A 43 53.37 -48.45 63.23
C MET A 43 52.96 -48.95 61.85
N ALA A 44 52.72 -50.25 61.69
CA ALA A 44 52.25 -50.83 60.43
C ALA A 44 50.86 -50.31 60.05
N GLU A 45 49.94 -50.19 61.02
CA GLU A 45 48.60 -49.65 60.78
C GLU A 45 48.64 -48.17 60.39
N ILE A 46 49.43 -47.36 61.10
CA ILE A 46 49.64 -45.93 60.78
C ILE A 46 50.24 -45.77 59.38
N SER A 47 51.26 -46.55 59.02
CA SER A 47 51.84 -46.51 57.67
C SER A 47 50.82 -46.84 56.59
N LYS A 48 49.96 -47.83 56.81
CA LYS A 48 48.87 -48.16 55.87
C LYS A 48 47.85 -47.02 55.77
N ARG A 49 47.52 -46.38 56.90
CA ARG A 49 46.61 -45.23 56.93
C ARG A 49 47.17 -44.03 56.16
N ILE A 50 48.47 -43.76 56.29
CA ILE A 50 49.16 -42.69 55.55
C ILE A 50 49.10 -42.95 54.05
N GLN A 51 49.43 -44.16 53.59
CA GLN A 51 49.36 -44.50 52.16
C GLN A 51 47.95 -44.35 51.58
N GLN A 52 46.93 -44.75 52.34
CA GLN A 52 45.54 -44.57 51.93
C GLN A 52 45.19 -43.07 51.81
N LEU A 53 45.57 -42.27 52.81
CA LEU A 53 45.31 -40.82 52.79
C LEU A 53 46.05 -40.10 51.66
N GLU A 54 47.26 -40.52 51.30
CA GLU A 54 47.99 -40.00 50.14
C GLU A 54 47.24 -40.31 48.85
N THR A 55 46.77 -41.56 48.69
CA THR A 55 45.99 -41.97 47.50
C THR A 55 44.67 -41.21 47.39
N ASP A 56 43.96 -41.05 48.52
CA ASP A 56 42.70 -40.33 48.58
C ASP A 56 42.91 -38.84 48.27
N LYS A 57 44.00 -38.25 48.78
CA LYS A 57 44.38 -36.86 48.51
C LYS A 57 44.66 -36.66 47.02
N ASP A 58 45.46 -37.53 46.40
CA ASP A 58 45.81 -37.41 44.98
C ASP A 58 44.56 -37.54 44.10
N THR A 59 43.68 -38.48 44.44
CA THR A 59 42.41 -38.67 43.73
C THR A 59 41.50 -37.44 43.85
N ALA A 60 41.34 -36.90 45.07
CA ALA A 60 40.54 -35.71 45.31
C ALA A 60 41.13 -34.47 44.60
N GLN A 61 42.46 -34.39 44.52
CA GLN A 61 43.14 -33.29 43.86
C GLN A 61 42.96 -33.34 42.33
N THR A 62 43.05 -34.52 41.72
CA THR A 62 42.72 -34.68 40.28
C THR A 62 41.27 -34.34 39.99
N GLN A 63 40.33 -34.83 40.81
CA GLN A 63 38.91 -34.49 40.65
C GLN A 63 38.65 -32.99 40.79
N PHE A 64 39.30 -32.34 41.75
CA PHE A 64 39.21 -30.90 41.93
C PHE A 64 39.68 -30.15 40.68
N GLU A 65 40.85 -30.50 40.13
CA GLU A 65 41.38 -29.88 38.91
C GLU A 65 40.46 -30.09 37.70
N GLU A 66 39.90 -31.29 37.52
CA GLU A 66 38.93 -31.58 36.45
C GLU A 66 37.63 -30.77 36.61
N THR A 67 37.09 -30.67 37.82
CA THR A 67 35.88 -29.88 38.07
C THR A 67 36.12 -28.39 37.84
N ASN A 68 37.31 -27.88 38.18
CA ASN A 68 37.64 -26.48 38.01
C ASN A 68 37.82 -26.12 36.52
N GLN A 69 38.41 -27.01 35.72
CA GLN A 69 38.46 -26.84 34.26
C GLN A 69 37.07 -26.83 33.63
N LYS A 70 36.19 -27.75 34.05
CA LYS A 70 34.79 -27.77 33.57
C LYS A 70 34.08 -26.46 33.90
N LEU A 71 34.25 -25.96 35.13
CA LEU A 71 33.67 -24.69 35.57
C LEU A 71 34.09 -23.54 34.66
N ASP A 72 35.39 -23.36 34.41
CA ASP A 72 35.94 -22.32 33.54
C ASP A 72 35.35 -22.39 32.12
N GLU A 73 35.23 -23.60 31.55
CA GLU A 73 34.65 -23.80 30.21
C GLU A 73 33.15 -23.45 30.17
N THR A 74 32.39 -23.79 31.21
CA THR A 74 30.97 -23.42 31.30
C THR A 74 30.78 -21.92 31.53
N GLU A 75 31.60 -21.27 32.36
CA GLU A 75 31.53 -19.81 32.54
C GLU A 75 31.81 -19.07 31.22
N LYS A 76 32.80 -19.54 30.46
CA LYS A 76 33.07 -18.98 29.14
C LYS A 76 31.89 -19.15 28.18
N ARG A 77 31.28 -20.33 28.13
CA ARG A 77 30.08 -20.57 27.30
C ARG A 77 28.89 -19.70 27.73
N ALA A 78 28.66 -19.57 29.03
CA ALA A 78 27.59 -18.72 29.56
C ALA A 78 27.79 -17.25 29.16
N THR A 79 28.99 -16.71 29.29
CA THR A 79 29.28 -15.32 28.87
C THR A 79 29.14 -15.09 27.37
N GLU A 80 29.53 -16.06 26.53
CA GLU A 80 29.32 -15.99 25.08
C GLU A 80 27.82 -16.00 24.74
N ALA A 81 27.03 -16.86 25.37
CA ALA A 81 25.57 -16.92 25.19
C ALA A 81 24.87 -15.63 25.68
N GLU A 82 25.27 -15.07 26.82
CA GLU A 82 24.74 -13.80 27.32
C GLU A 82 25.00 -12.64 26.34
N ALA A 83 26.18 -12.60 25.72
CA ALA A 83 26.52 -11.59 24.73
C ALA A 83 25.68 -11.74 23.45
N GLU A 84 25.42 -12.97 23.01
CA GLU A 84 24.55 -13.25 21.87
C GLU A 84 23.09 -12.86 22.15
N VAL A 85 22.56 -13.21 23.33
CA VAL A 85 21.22 -12.79 23.77
C VAL A 85 21.08 -11.27 23.76
N ALA A 86 22.07 -10.53 24.26
CA ALA A 86 22.05 -9.07 24.23
C ALA A 86 22.04 -8.50 22.80
N SER A 87 22.80 -9.12 21.88
CA SER A 87 22.81 -8.74 20.46
C SER A 87 21.45 -8.99 19.80
N LEU A 88 20.85 -10.16 20.02
CA LEU A 88 19.54 -10.53 19.48
C LEU A 88 18.43 -9.62 20.03
N GLN A 89 18.45 -9.29 21.31
CA GLN A 89 17.50 -8.34 21.91
C GLN A 89 17.58 -6.95 21.25
N LYS A 90 18.79 -6.49 20.91
CA LYS A 90 18.96 -5.22 20.19
C LYS A 90 18.40 -5.32 18.77
N ARG A 91 18.61 -6.45 18.07
CA ARG A 91 18.10 -6.67 16.73
C ARG A 91 16.56 -6.74 16.71
N ILE A 92 15.95 -7.41 17.69
CA ILE A 92 14.49 -7.48 17.84
C ILE A 92 13.90 -6.07 17.94
N ARG A 93 14.43 -5.22 18.83
CA ARG A 93 13.93 -3.83 18.96
C ARG A 93 14.03 -3.03 17.66
N GLN A 94 15.13 -3.17 16.93
CA GLN A 94 15.29 -2.51 15.64
C GLN A 94 14.25 -2.96 14.61
N LEU A 95 13.96 -4.27 14.58
CA LEU A 95 12.93 -4.82 13.71
C LEU A 95 11.51 -4.40 14.14
N GLU A 96 11.25 -4.31 15.44
CA GLU A 96 9.98 -3.78 15.97
C GLU A 96 9.75 -2.32 15.55
N ASP A 97 10.77 -1.46 15.67
CA ASP A 97 10.71 -0.06 15.24
C ASP A 97 10.53 0.06 13.71
N GLU A 98 11.22 -0.78 12.92
CA GLU A 98 11.07 -0.84 11.47
C GLU A 98 9.66 -1.31 11.05
N LEU A 99 9.11 -2.29 11.76
CA LEU A 99 7.75 -2.79 11.54
C LEU A 99 6.71 -1.71 11.83
N GLU A 100 6.78 -1.02 12.98
CA GLU A 100 5.83 0.05 13.32
C GLU A 100 5.86 1.19 12.28
N SER A 101 7.06 1.56 11.82
CA SER A 101 7.26 2.57 10.78
C SER A 101 6.67 2.15 9.44
N THR A 102 6.82 0.88 9.06
CA THR A 102 6.27 0.35 7.80
C THR A 102 4.75 0.17 7.87
N GLU A 103 4.20 -0.29 8.98
CA GLU A 103 2.74 -0.36 9.21
C GLU A 103 2.09 1.01 9.11
N THR A 104 2.70 2.04 9.70
CA THR A 104 2.19 3.42 9.62
C THR A 104 2.15 3.90 8.16
N ARG A 105 3.22 3.64 7.39
CA ARG A 105 3.25 3.99 5.96
C ARG A 105 2.22 3.22 5.14
N LEU A 106 2.00 1.94 5.45
CA LEU A 106 0.99 1.11 4.80
C LEU A 106 -0.42 1.65 5.05
N GLN A 107 -0.72 2.04 6.30
CA GLN A 107 -2.01 2.65 6.65
C GLN A 107 -2.24 3.96 5.87
N GLU A 108 -1.23 4.83 5.80
CA GLU A 108 -1.32 6.08 5.02
C GLU A 108 -1.51 5.81 3.52
N ALA A 109 -0.80 4.85 2.95
CA ALA A 109 -0.91 4.48 1.54
C ALA A 109 -2.31 3.90 1.24
N THR A 110 -2.84 3.06 2.13
CA THR A 110 -4.18 2.47 2.00
C THR A 110 -5.26 3.54 2.05
N ALA A 111 -5.14 4.52 2.97
CA ALA A 111 -6.08 5.63 3.04
C ALA A 111 -6.08 6.48 1.75
N LYS A 112 -4.90 6.76 1.19
CA LYS A 112 -4.76 7.49 -0.09
C LYS A 112 -5.35 6.72 -1.26
N LEU A 113 -5.19 5.40 -1.28
CA LEU A 113 -5.79 4.55 -2.31
C LEU A 113 -7.31 4.59 -2.25
N GLU A 114 -7.88 4.52 -1.05
CA GLU A 114 -9.33 4.58 -0.87
C GLU A 114 -9.90 5.95 -1.30
N GLU A 115 -9.22 7.04 -0.98
CA GLU A 115 -9.59 8.38 -1.43
C GLU A 115 -9.53 8.51 -2.96
N ALA A 116 -8.45 8.02 -3.58
CA ALA A 116 -8.29 8.02 -5.03
C ALA A 116 -9.37 7.18 -5.72
N SER A 117 -9.73 6.01 -5.17
CA SER A 117 -10.80 5.16 -5.69
C SER A 117 -12.16 5.87 -5.65
N LYS A 118 -12.47 6.56 -4.56
CA LYS A 118 -13.72 7.34 -4.45
C LYS A 118 -13.76 8.48 -5.47
N ALA A 119 -12.66 9.20 -5.64
CA ALA A 119 -12.55 10.26 -6.64
C ALA A 119 -12.72 9.72 -8.07
N ALA A 120 -12.16 8.54 -8.37
CA ALA A 120 -12.34 7.87 -9.66
C ALA A 120 -13.81 7.48 -9.91
N ASP A 121 -14.49 6.90 -8.92
CA ASP A 121 -15.92 6.55 -9.02
C ASP A 121 -16.81 7.79 -9.27
N GLU A 122 -16.50 8.92 -8.62
CA GLU A 122 -17.21 10.18 -8.83
C GLU A 122 -16.98 10.74 -10.24
N SER A 123 -15.74 10.69 -10.73
CA SER A 123 -15.38 11.07 -12.09
C SER A 123 -16.12 10.23 -13.13
N ASP A 124 -16.20 8.91 -12.91
CA ASP A 124 -16.89 7.98 -13.81
C ASP A 124 -18.40 8.23 -13.85
N ARG A 125 -19.01 8.60 -12.72
CA ARG A 125 -20.40 9.06 -12.69
C ARG A 125 -20.58 10.36 -13.46
N GLY A 126 -19.67 11.32 -13.27
CA GLY A 126 -19.67 12.58 -14.02
C GLY A 126 -19.58 12.36 -15.53
N ARG A 127 -18.67 11.48 -15.97
CA ARG A 127 -18.50 11.10 -17.37
C ARG A 127 -19.79 10.54 -17.97
N LYS A 128 -20.45 9.60 -17.30
CA LYS A 128 -21.72 9.01 -17.78
C LYS A 128 -22.84 10.05 -17.90
N VAL A 129 -22.91 11.01 -16.98
CA VAL A 129 -23.89 12.10 -17.04
C VAL A 129 -23.64 12.98 -18.26
N LEU A 130 -22.38 13.33 -18.53
CA LEU A 130 -22.00 14.11 -19.71
C LEU A 130 -22.27 13.34 -21.01
N GLU A 131 -21.91 12.06 -21.07
CA GLU A 131 -22.17 11.18 -22.21
C GLU A 131 -23.66 11.11 -22.57
N ASN A 132 -24.53 10.92 -21.56
CA ASN A 132 -25.98 10.95 -21.76
C ASN A 132 -26.48 12.31 -22.26
N ARG A 133 -25.87 13.41 -21.79
CA ARG A 133 -26.25 14.76 -22.25
C ARG A 133 -25.81 15.00 -23.69
N THR A 134 -24.62 14.56 -24.07
CA THR A 134 -24.14 14.63 -25.45
C THR A 134 -25.07 13.88 -26.39
N ILE A 135 -25.50 12.66 -26.04
CA ILE A 135 -26.48 11.90 -26.84
C ILE A 135 -27.79 12.69 -27.02
N ALA A 136 -28.32 13.28 -25.94
CA ALA A 136 -29.55 14.07 -26.00
C ALA A 136 -29.39 15.36 -26.84
N ASP A 137 -28.23 16.00 -26.76
CA ASP A 137 -27.92 17.19 -27.54
C ASP A 137 -27.74 16.85 -29.03
N GLU A 138 -27.10 15.71 -29.37
CA GLU A 138 -27.00 15.20 -30.74
C GLU A 138 -28.39 14.92 -31.35
N GLU A 139 -29.28 14.27 -30.60
CA GLU A 139 -30.67 14.04 -31.04
C GLU A 139 -31.40 15.36 -31.31
N ARG A 140 -31.18 16.37 -30.47
CA ARG A 140 -31.78 17.70 -30.63
C ARG A 140 -31.22 18.43 -31.84
N ILE A 141 -29.91 18.35 -32.08
CA ILE A 141 -29.25 18.93 -33.25
C ILE A 141 -29.84 18.32 -34.52
N ASN A 142 -29.94 16.99 -34.60
CA ASN A 142 -30.54 16.30 -35.76
C ASN A 142 -31.97 16.79 -36.06
N GLN A 143 -32.80 17.01 -35.03
CA GLN A 143 -34.15 17.55 -35.20
C GLN A 143 -34.14 18.99 -35.72
N LEU A 144 -33.26 19.84 -35.20
CA LEU A 144 -33.13 21.22 -35.64
C LEU A 144 -32.59 21.30 -37.08
N GLU A 145 -31.68 20.41 -37.48
CA GLU A 145 -31.18 20.31 -38.85
C GLU A 145 -32.30 19.90 -39.82
N GLU A 146 -33.14 18.94 -39.45
CA GLU A 146 -34.30 18.55 -40.26
C GLU A 146 -35.30 19.71 -40.42
N GLN A 147 -35.62 20.40 -39.32
CA GLN A 147 -36.48 21.60 -39.36
C GLN A 147 -35.89 22.72 -40.21
N LEU A 148 -34.57 22.94 -40.12
CA LEU A 148 -33.88 23.93 -40.93
C LEU A 148 -34.00 23.57 -42.42
N LYS A 149 -33.81 22.30 -42.78
CA LYS A 149 -33.93 21.81 -44.15
C LYS A 149 -35.36 21.94 -44.70
N GLU A 150 -36.38 21.69 -43.89
CA GLU A 150 -37.78 21.91 -44.28
C GLU A 150 -38.05 23.41 -44.50
N SER A 151 -37.59 24.25 -43.57
CA SER A 151 -37.73 25.71 -43.65
C SER A 151 -37.06 26.29 -44.91
N THR A 152 -35.84 25.84 -45.23
CA THR A 152 -35.13 26.27 -46.45
C THR A 152 -35.85 25.81 -47.71
N PHE A 153 -36.36 24.58 -47.75
CA PHE A 153 -37.15 24.10 -48.90
C PHE A 153 -38.42 24.93 -49.11
N MET A 154 -39.14 25.27 -48.03
CA MET A 154 -40.33 26.12 -48.10
C MET A 154 -39.99 27.54 -48.59
N ALA A 155 -38.89 28.12 -48.11
CA ALA A 155 -38.41 29.42 -48.58
C ALA A 155 -38.07 29.40 -50.08
N GLU A 156 -37.34 28.37 -50.55
CA GLU A 156 -37.03 28.21 -51.98
C GLU A 156 -38.27 28.03 -52.86
N ASP A 157 -39.27 27.26 -52.39
CA ASP A 157 -40.53 27.08 -53.12
C ASP A 157 -41.35 28.39 -53.18
N ALA A 158 -41.33 29.16 -52.09
CA ALA A 158 -41.92 30.48 -52.05
C ALA A 158 -41.24 31.41 -53.06
N ASP A 159 -39.91 31.50 -53.05
CA ASP A 159 -39.14 32.33 -53.99
C ASP A 159 -39.47 31.98 -55.46
N ARG A 160 -39.55 30.69 -55.80
CA ARG A 160 -39.95 30.26 -57.16
C ARG A 160 -41.34 30.75 -57.54
N LYS A 161 -42.32 30.67 -56.62
CA LYS A 161 -43.68 31.16 -56.84
C LYS A 161 -43.70 32.68 -57.01
N TYR A 162 -42.86 33.41 -56.27
CA TYR A 162 -42.72 34.85 -56.40
C TYR A 162 -42.11 35.25 -57.73
N ASP A 163 -41.06 34.57 -58.19
CA ASP A 163 -40.49 34.79 -59.52
C ASP A 163 -41.52 34.55 -60.63
N GLU A 164 -42.34 33.50 -60.53
CA GLU A 164 -43.41 33.23 -61.49
C GLU A 164 -44.51 34.29 -61.46
N ALA A 165 -44.92 34.74 -60.26
CA ALA A 165 -45.91 35.79 -60.09
C ALA A 165 -45.40 37.13 -60.65
N ALA A 166 -44.15 37.49 -60.35
CA ALA A 166 -43.51 38.69 -60.88
C ALA A 166 -43.45 38.68 -62.41
N ARG A 167 -43.07 37.56 -63.03
CA ARG A 167 -43.07 37.41 -64.49
C ARG A 167 -44.47 37.58 -65.10
N LYS A 168 -45.50 36.99 -64.48
CA LYS A 168 -46.89 37.14 -64.93
C LYS A 168 -47.35 38.59 -64.82
N LEU A 169 -47.02 39.25 -63.71
CA LEU A 169 -47.34 40.65 -63.47
C LEU A 169 -46.76 41.53 -64.59
N THR A 170 -45.48 41.37 -64.90
CA THR A 170 -44.83 42.12 -65.99
C THR A 170 -45.52 41.91 -67.35
N ILE A 171 -45.97 40.69 -67.67
CA ILE A 171 -46.72 40.42 -68.90
C ILE A 171 -48.07 41.16 -68.89
N THR A 172 -48.80 41.08 -67.78
CA THR A 172 -50.10 41.73 -67.64
C THR A 172 -50.01 43.25 -67.64
N GLU A 173 -48.94 43.84 -67.07
CA GLU A 173 -48.66 45.28 -67.14
C GLU A 173 -48.48 45.73 -68.59
N VAL A 174 -47.70 44.98 -69.40
CA VAL A 174 -47.53 45.27 -70.83
C VAL A 174 -48.84 45.12 -71.62
N GLU A 175 -49.66 44.12 -71.30
CA GLU A 175 -50.99 43.96 -71.92
C GLU A 175 -51.94 45.09 -71.55
N LEU A 176 -51.89 45.55 -70.29
CA LEU A 176 -52.66 46.68 -69.81
C LEU A 176 -52.26 47.96 -70.54
N GLU A 177 -50.98 48.29 -70.63
CA GLU A 177 -50.48 49.46 -71.39
C GLU A 177 -50.97 49.46 -72.85
N ARG A 178 -50.98 48.27 -73.48
CA ARG A 178 -51.52 48.10 -74.85
C ARG A 178 -53.04 48.31 -74.91
N ALA A 179 -53.77 47.86 -73.91
CA ALA A 179 -55.22 48.04 -73.82
C ALA A 179 -55.58 49.51 -73.56
N GLU A 180 -54.85 50.19 -72.69
CA GLU A 180 -54.97 51.63 -72.41
C GLU A 180 -54.70 52.45 -73.67
N SER A 181 -53.60 52.18 -74.39
CA SER A 181 -53.28 52.84 -75.66
C SER A 181 -54.40 52.67 -76.71
N ARG A 182 -55.09 51.52 -76.71
CA ARG A 182 -56.25 51.26 -77.58
C ARG A 182 -57.50 52.00 -77.13
N LEU A 183 -57.73 52.08 -75.82
CA LEU A 183 -58.84 52.81 -75.23
C LEU A 183 -58.72 54.30 -75.54
N GLU A 184 -57.55 54.92 -75.32
CA GLU A 184 -57.30 56.33 -75.66
C GLU A 184 -57.54 56.60 -77.16
N ALA A 185 -57.13 55.67 -78.03
CA ALA A 185 -57.39 55.75 -79.47
C ALA A 185 -58.89 55.62 -79.82
N ALA A 186 -59.68 54.90 -79.01
CA ALA A 186 -61.13 54.78 -79.18
C ALA A 186 -61.88 56.00 -78.61
N GLU A 187 -61.44 56.53 -77.46
CA GLU A 187 -62.02 57.70 -76.82
C GLU A 187 -61.82 58.97 -77.66
N SER A 188 -60.65 59.12 -78.29
CA SER A 188 -60.40 60.18 -79.28
C SER A 188 -61.25 60.06 -80.54
N ARG A 189 -61.87 58.89 -80.79
CA ARG A 189 -62.77 58.63 -81.91
C ARG A 189 -64.25 58.89 -81.60
N ASP A 190 -64.72 58.53 -80.41
CA ASP A 190 -66.17 58.48 -80.13
C ASP A 190 -66.70 59.51 -79.11
N GLY A 191 -65.88 60.35 -78.45
CA GLY A 191 -66.37 61.49 -77.66
C GLY A 191 -67.39 61.13 -76.57
N LEU A 192 -67.21 59.97 -75.91
CA LEU A 192 -68.10 59.47 -74.86
C LEU A 192 -67.67 59.95 -73.46
N ALA A 193 -68.67 60.22 -72.61
CA ALA A 193 -68.52 61.03 -71.41
C ALA A 193 -67.67 60.40 -70.27
N PRO A 194 -66.90 61.20 -69.49
CA PRO A 194 -65.79 60.72 -68.65
C PRO A 194 -66.14 60.00 -67.34
N SER A 195 -67.41 59.84 -66.97
CA SER A 195 -67.77 59.45 -65.59
C SER A 195 -67.74 57.95 -65.30
N LEU A 196 -68.07 57.09 -66.27
CA LEU A 196 -68.07 55.63 -66.06
C LEU A 196 -66.68 55.00 -66.23
N VAL A 197 -65.89 55.51 -67.18
CA VAL A 197 -64.53 55.01 -67.44
C VAL A 197 -63.60 55.34 -66.27
N SER A 198 -63.70 56.55 -65.69
CA SER A 198 -62.92 56.92 -64.52
C SER A 198 -63.18 56.02 -63.31
N LEU A 199 -64.44 55.60 -63.10
CA LEU A 199 -64.81 54.71 -61.99
C LEU A 199 -64.34 53.27 -62.23
N HIS A 200 -64.40 52.77 -63.46
CA HIS A 200 -63.88 51.45 -63.79
C HIS A 200 -62.34 51.42 -63.76
N PHE A 201 -61.68 52.49 -64.22
CA PHE A 201 -60.23 52.66 -64.13
C PHE A 201 -59.75 52.70 -62.67
N THR A 202 -60.42 53.48 -61.79
CA THR A 202 -60.08 53.47 -60.36
C THR A 202 -60.35 52.12 -59.69
N TYR A 203 -61.42 51.40 -60.08
CA TYR A 203 -61.69 50.05 -59.57
C TYR A 203 -60.65 49.03 -60.04
N VAL A 204 -60.28 49.04 -61.32
CA VAL A 204 -59.28 48.13 -61.89
C VAL A 204 -57.88 48.42 -61.35
N LEU A 205 -57.50 49.70 -61.23
CA LEU A 205 -56.22 50.12 -60.66
C LEU A 205 -56.14 49.76 -59.17
N SER A 206 -57.20 49.98 -58.39
CA SER A 206 -57.22 49.60 -56.97
C SER A 206 -57.17 48.08 -56.77
N VAL A 207 -57.81 47.27 -57.61
CA VAL A 207 -57.75 45.81 -57.48
C VAL A 207 -56.41 45.26 -57.98
N ASN A 208 -55.87 45.76 -59.09
CA ASN A 208 -54.65 45.22 -59.68
C ASN A 208 -53.35 45.72 -59.01
N LEU A 209 -53.34 46.89 -58.37
CA LEU A 209 -52.14 47.42 -57.72
C LEU A 209 -52.08 47.10 -56.21
N VAL A 210 -53.23 47.18 -55.52
CA VAL A 210 -53.26 47.02 -54.04
C VAL A 210 -53.09 45.57 -53.60
N LEU A 211 -53.57 44.59 -54.39
CA LEU A 211 -53.40 43.17 -54.05
C LEU A 211 -51.92 42.73 -54.10
N PRO A 212 -51.16 43.02 -55.19
CA PRO A 212 -49.73 42.73 -55.24
C PRO A 212 -48.92 43.49 -54.19
N GLU A 213 -49.21 44.77 -53.94
CA GLU A 213 -48.56 45.54 -52.88
C GLU A 213 -48.75 44.90 -51.50
N SER A 214 -49.98 44.45 -51.18
CA SER A 214 -50.25 43.71 -49.95
C SER A 214 -49.41 42.43 -49.86
N LYS A 215 -49.28 41.69 -50.96
CA LYS A 215 -48.49 40.44 -50.98
C LYS A 215 -46.98 40.69 -50.87
N ILE A 216 -46.48 41.77 -51.46
CA ILE A 216 -45.08 42.22 -51.32
C ILE A 216 -44.80 42.60 -49.87
N THR A 217 -45.69 43.35 -49.21
CA THR A 217 -45.50 43.71 -47.80
C THR A 217 -45.53 42.51 -46.85
N GLU A 218 -46.37 41.51 -47.13
CA GLU A 218 -46.36 40.25 -46.36
C GLU A 218 -45.02 39.52 -46.49
N LEU A 219 -44.49 39.45 -47.71
CA LEU A 219 -43.20 38.84 -47.99
C LEU A 219 -42.02 39.53 -47.33
N GLU A 220 -41.98 40.86 -47.40
CA GLU A 220 -40.91 41.65 -46.81
C GLU A 220 -40.87 41.42 -45.30
N GLU A 221 -42.04 41.25 -44.67
CA GLU A 221 -42.14 40.91 -43.26
C GLU A 221 -41.71 39.46 -42.97
N GLU A 222 -42.09 38.49 -43.81
CA GLU A 222 -41.61 37.10 -43.71
C GLU A 222 -40.08 37.03 -43.83
N LEU A 223 -39.49 37.73 -44.81
CA LEU A 223 -38.04 37.80 -45.01
C LEU A 223 -37.34 38.47 -43.83
N ARG A 224 -37.94 39.50 -43.25
CA ARG A 224 -37.43 40.15 -42.03
C ARG A 224 -37.40 39.18 -40.85
N ILE A 225 -38.44 38.36 -40.69
CA ILE A 225 -38.52 37.34 -39.63
C ILE A 225 -37.46 36.25 -39.87
N VAL A 226 -37.35 35.72 -41.09
CA VAL A 226 -36.34 34.72 -41.45
C VAL A 226 -34.92 35.27 -41.22
N GLY A 227 -34.65 36.51 -41.62
CA GLY A 227 -33.35 37.16 -41.40
C GLY A 227 -33.00 37.33 -39.92
N ASN A 228 -33.99 37.60 -39.07
CA ASN A 228 -33.78 37.63 -37.62
C ASN A 228 -33.52 36.22 -37.05
N ASN A 229 -34.26 35.21 -37.50
CA ASN A 229 -34.07 33.83 -37.07
C ASN A 229 -32.68 33.28 -37.45
N VAL A 230 -32.19 33.59 -38.66
CA VAL A 230 -30.84 33.20 -39.10
C VAL A 230 -29.78 33.81 -38.19
N LYS A 231 -29.88 35.10 -37.86
CA LYS A 231 -28.94 35.73 -36.92
C LYS A 231 -28.97 35.09 -35.54
N SER A 232 -30.15 34.75 -35.04
CA SER A 232 -30.26 34.05 -33.75
C SER A 232 -29.66 32.64 -33.80
N LEU A 233 -29.82 31.92 -34.91
CA LEU A 233 -29.21 30.61 -35.12
C LEU A 233 -27.68 30.71 -35.21
N GLU A 234 -27.14 31.69 -35.93
CA GLU A 234 -25.70 31.92 -36.06
C GLU A 234 -25.05 32.20 -34.69
N ILE A 235 -25.69 33.01 -33.84
CA ILE A 235 -25.24 33.24 -32.45
C ILE A 235 -25.29 31.92 -31.65
N SER A 236 -26.37 31.15 -31.79
CA SER A 236 -26.53 29.87 -31.08
C SER A 236 -25.47 28.83 -31.50
N GLU A 237 -25.11 28.78 -32.78
CA GLU A 237 -24.05 27.91 -33.30
C GLU A 237 -22.70 28.31 -32.73
N GLN A 238 -22.41 29.62 -32.70
CA GLN A 238 -21.16 30.13 -32.14
C GLN A 238 -21.02 29.81 -30.64
N GLU A 239 -22.11 29.92 -29.87
CA GLU A 239 -22.13 29.52 -28.45
C GLU A 239 -21.94 28.01 -28.27
N ALA A 240 -22.51 27.19 -29.15
CA ALA A 240 -22.34 25.73 -29.10
C ALA A 240 -20.88 25.33 -29.38
N ALA A 241 -20.27 25.91 -30.41
CA ALA A 241 -18.87 25.66 -30.76
C ALA A 241 -17.90 26.02 -29.61
N GLN A 242 -18.14 27.15 -28.92
CA GLN A 242 -17.35 27.52 -27.74
C GLN A 242 -17.48 26.52 -26.59
N ARG A 243 -18.68 25.95 -26.38
CA ARG A 243 -18.87 24.91 -25.35
C ARG A 243 -18.16 23.62 -25.73
N GLU A 244 -18.17 23.25 -27.00
CA GLU A 244 -17.47 22.07 -27.51
C GLU A 244 -15.96 22.19 -27.28
N GLU A 245 -15.36 23.33 -27.64
CA GLU A 245 -13.94 23.60 -27.40
C GLU A 245 -13.58 23.52 -25.90
N ALA A 246 -14.44 24.06 -25.02
CA ALA A 246 -14.25 23.97 -23.58
C ALA A 246 -14.37 22.53 -23.05
N TYR A 247 -15.28 21.71 -23.62
CA TYR A 247 -15.37 20.30 -23.24
C TYR A 247 -14.17 19.49 -23.72
N GLU A 248 -13.65 19.75 -24.93
CA GLU A 248 -12.43 19.10 -25.41
C GLU A 248 -11.24 19.39 -24.49
N GLU A 249 -11.08 20.64 -24.05
CA GLU A 249 -10.00 21.02 -23.13
C GLU A 249 -10.15 20.29 -21.79
N ASN A 250 -11.36 20.26 -21.22
CA ASN A 250 -11.64 19.54 -19.98
C ASN A 250 -11.38 18.03 -20.11
N ILE A 251 -11.74 17.41 -21.23
CA ILE A 251 -11.48 15.99 -21.49
C ILE A 251 -9.98 15.74 -21.56
N ARG A 252 -9.20 16.61 -22.22
CA ARG A 252 -7.73 16.48 -22.26
C ARG A 252 -7.12 16.56 -20.87
N ASP A 253 -7.48 17.55 -20.05
CA ASP A 253 -6.96 17.69 -18.67
C ASP A 253 -7.37 16.51 -17.78
N LEU A 254 -8.62 16.05 -17.85
CA LEU A 254 -9.09 14.87 -17.12
C LEU A 254 -8.35 13.60 -17.54
N THR A 255 -8.06 13.44 -18.83
CA THR A 255 -7.31 12.29 -19.35
C THR A 255 -5.88 12.29 -18.85
N GLU A 256 -5.23 13.45 -18.81
CA GLU A 256 -3.87 13.59 -18.29
C GLU A 256 -3.80 13.31 -16.79
N ARG A 257 -4.76 13.82 -16.02
CA ARG A 257 -4.88 13.54 -14.58
C ARG A 257 -5.14 12.07 -14.29
N LEU A 258 -6.01 11.43 -15.08
CA LEU A 258 -6.29 9.99 -14.96
C LEU A 258 -5.01 9.18 -15.17
N LYS A 259 -4.27 9.45 -16.24
CA LYS A 259 -3.02 8.76 -16.54
C LYS A 259 -1.98 8.94 -15.43
N ALA A 260 -1.82 10.16 -14.91
CA ALA A 260 -0.92 10.42 -13.79
C ALA A 260 -1.34 9.68 -12.51
N ALA A 261 -2.65 9.54 -12.26
CA ALA A 261 -3.17 8.76 -11.14
C ALA A 261 -2.94 7.26 -11.32
N GLU A 262 -3.14 6.73 -12.53
CA GLU A 262 -2.87 5.32 -12.87
C GLU A 262 -1.39 4.96 -12.69
N ASP A 263 -0.48 5.80 -13.21
CA ASP A 263 0.96 5.60 -13.05
C ASP A 263 1.37 5.58 -11.56
N ARG A 264 0.80 6.49 -10.76
CA ARG A 264 1.04 6.55 -9.31
C ARG A 264 0.47 5.33 -8.58
N ALA A 265 -0.70 4.85 -8.99
CA ALA A 265 -1.31 3.65 -8.43
C ALA A 265 -0.46 2.41 -8.72
N GLN A 266 0.03 2.25 -9.95
CA GLN A 266 0.94 1.15 -10.32
C GLN A 266 2.25 1.17 -9.53
N GLU A 267 2.84 2.35 -9.33
CA GLU A 267 4.06 2.46 -8.52
C GLU A 267 3.81 2.10 -7.05
N SER A 268 2.67 2.54 -6.51
CA SER A 268 2.24 2.18 -5.15
C SER A 268 1.99 0.68 -5.02
N GLU A 269 1.37 0.03 -6.00
CA GLU A 269 1.11 -1.41 -6.00
C GLU A 269 2.42 -2.22 -6.03
N ARG A 270 3.40 -1.79 -6.83
CA ARG A 270 4.74 -2.39 -6.83
C ARG A 270 5.44 -2.25 -5.48
N LEU A 271 5.32 -1.09 -4.84
CA LEU A 271 5.89 -0.84 -3.53
C LEU A 271 5.25 -1.74 -2.47
N VAL A 272 3.92 -1.86 -2.46
CA VAL A 272 3.19 -2.75 -1.54
C VAL A 272 3.64 -4.19 -1.71
N ASN A 273 3.70 -4.70 -2.95
CA ASN A 273 4.16 -6.07 -3.21
C ASN A 273 5.60 -6.31 -2.72
N THR A 274 6.47 -5.30 -2.85
CA THR A 274 7.85 -5.39 -2.37
C THR A 274 7.91 -5.41 -0.85
N LEU A 275 7.20 -4.49 -0.19
CA LEU A 275 7.14 -4.42 1.27
C LEU A 275 6.50 -5.67 1.89
N GLN A 276 5.51 -6.25 1.22
CA GLN A 276 4.86 -7.46 1.70
C GLN A 276 5.79 -8.67 1.62
N ALA A 277 6.57 -8.80 0.53
CA ALA A 277 7.61 -9.83 0.45
C ALA A 277 8.71 -9.64 1.50
N ASP A 278 9.09 -8.39 1.81
CA ASP A 278 10.03 -8.09 2.88
C ASP A 278 9.44 -8.39 4.27
N ALA A 279 8.17 -8.10 4.49
CA ALA A 279 7.47 -8.42 5.74
C ALA A 279 7.41 -9.93 5.97
N ASP A 280 6.98 -10.70 4.97
CA ASP A 280 6.94 -12.17 5.04
C ASP A 280 8.34 -12.73 5.35
N ARG A 281 9.39 -12.22 4.70
CA ARG A 281 10.78 -12.61 4.96
C ARG A 281 11.23 -12.28 6.39
N LEU A 282 10.89 -11.09 6.88
CA LEU A 282 11.24 -10.67 8.24
C LEU A 282 10.45 -11.47 9.30
N GLU A 283 9.20 -11.84 9.03
CA GLU A 283 8.43 -12.73 9.90
C GLU A 283 9.09 -14.11 9.99
N ASP A 284 9.48 -14.70 8.86
CA ASP A 284 10.20 -15.97 8.83
C ASP A 284 11.54 -15.89 9.59
N GLU A 285 12.32 -14.83 9.38
CA GLU A 285 13.57 -14.58 10.11
C GLU A 285 13.32 -14.43 11.63
N LEU A 286 12.27 -13.71 12.03
CA LEU A 286 11.89 -13.53 13.44
C LEU A 286 11.48 -14.86 14.09
N VAL A 287 10.72 -15.69 13.38
CA VAL A 287 10.33 -17.02 13.87
C VAL A 287 11.58 -17.88 14.06
N ALA A 288 12.46 -17.95 13.06
CA ALA A 288 13.70 -18.70 13.15
C ALA A 288 14.57 -18.24 14.32
N GLU A 289 14.66 -16.93 14.55
CA GLU A 289 15.47 -16.39 15.64
C GLU A 289 14.85 -16.62 17.02
N LYS A 290 13.51 -16.59 17.13
CA LYS A 290 12.80 -17.00 18.35
C LYS A 290 13.02 -18.47 18.67
N GLU A 291 13.04 -19.34 17.67
CA GLU A 291 13.35 -20.76 17.86
C GLU A 291 14.79 -20.96 18.33
N LYS A 292 15.77 -20.26 17.74
CA LYS A 292 17.16 -20.28 18.21
C LYS A 292 17.29 -19.78 19.63
N TYR A 293 16.67 -18.64 19.98
CA TYR A 293 16.69 -18.11 21.33
C TYR A 293 16.13 -19.12 22.34
N LYS A 294 15.01 -19.78 21.99
CA LYS A 294 14.41 -20.80 22.82
C LYS A 294 15.35 -21.99 23.01
N ALA A 295 15.96 -22.50 21.94
CA ALA A 295 16.91 -23.61 22.01
C ALA A 295 18.14 -23.25 22.88
N LEU A 296 18.68 -22.03 22.71
CA LEU A 296 19.82 -21.55 23.50
C LEU A 296 19.43 -21.37 24.97
N SER A 297 18.21 -20.89 25.26
CA SER A 297 17.69 -20.79 26.63
C SER A 297 17.56 -22.17 27.28
N GLU A 298 17.06 -23.17 26.54
CA GLU A 298 16.97 -24.56 27.03
C GLU A 298 18.35 -25.17 27.28
N GLU A 299 19.35 -24.89 26.41
CA GLU A 299 20.74 -25.28 26.63
C GLU A 299 21.37 -24.58 27.85
N LEU A 300 21.07 -23.29 28.05
CA LEU A 300 21.55 -22.53 29.21
C LEU A 300 20.96 -23.09 30.51
N ASP A 301 19.66 -23.39 30.53
CA ASP A 301 19.00 -24.02 31.67
C ASP A 301 19.58 -25.41 31.95
N SER A 302 19.86 -26.20 30.91
CA SER A 302 20.50 -27.52 31.03
C SER A 302 21.93 -27.42 31.60
N THR A 303 22.74 -26.50 31.08
CA THR A 303 24.12 -26.28 31.57
C THR A 303 24.13 -25.73 33.00
N TYR A 304 23.15 -24.89 33.34
CA TYR A 304 22.98 -24.41 34.72
C TYR A 304 22.55 -25.53 35.67
N ALA A 305 21.67 -26.44 35.24
CA ALA A 305 21.29 -27.62 36.01
C ALA A 305 22.50 -28.54 36.26
N GLU A 306 23.29 -28.81 35.21
CA GLU A 306 24.53 -29.60 35.31
C GLU A 306 25.54 -28.98 36.29
N LEU A 307 25.70 -27.66 36.28
CA LEU A 307 26.57 -26.91 37.20
C LEU A 307 26.09 -26.92 38.65
N THR A 308 24.77 -26.84 38.85
CA THR A 308 24.16 -26.79 40.20
C THR A 308 23.88 -28.16 40.79
N GLY A 309 24.07 -29.24 40.03
CA GLY A 309 23.96 -30.62 40.50
C GLY A 309 22.52 -31.10 40.70
N ASN A 310 21.54 -30.48 40.01
CA ASN A 310 20.15 -30.95 39.94
C ASN A 310 19.87 -31.68 38.63
#